data_AF-F5W259-F1
#
_entry.id   AF-F5W259-F1
#
_cell.length_a   1.000
_cell.length_b   1.000
_cell.length_c   1.000
_cell.angle_alpha   90.00
_cell.angle_beta   90.00
_cell.angle_gamma   90.00
#
_symmetry.space_group_name_H-M   'P 1'
#
loop_
_entity.id
_entity.type
_entity.pdbx_description
1 polymer ?
#
loop_
_entity_poly.entity_id
_entity_poly.type
_entity_poly.pdbx_seq_one_letter_code
_entity_poly.pdbx_strand_id
1 'polypeptide(L)'
;MKPYKIDITRLSLILIGYLIFNRVYSITYDSGGFAFILMWPAFLLSYAVIVLGNIFIFRDISKLKASFEDNELIQKTCTIQLVLATIGFFMQILGFKGAPLNYIDNYPVLVCASIVYSIILLIGIYQTIKLGQGKDNSAIFGFIFGGMIIFLTSLALVLITSPSIKYTTPSFAEEFQSLGLKGKVEVVDKHREIEAFYGTAYKLTYTENLSDGTILKETTTAKIHGKDGEHLSNFFLLSGTDLETLLNDKEKALFHTVKQDEFSFLLDVYKERPNLQQEEDSIKNATAEKIDKLFATPITSSFKFGKYPIENYYVAIMAQAVRNREKGDSDAAGFYNITTKDLMKNKGLTLDFDCDLTKIKVENGSPLYAFKERILSLPKNSFSDGIYNMSCSYDENGIKRKLLAHLLLKMVWDTLKRMKSWEIKPISYF
;
A
#
# COMPACT_ATOMS: atom_id res chain seq x y z
N MET A 1 47.17 29.63 -39.10
CA MET A 1 46.57 28.30 -38.83
C MET A 1 45.26 28.19 -39.61
N LYS A 2 44.87 27.00 -40.09
CA LYS A 2 43.50 26.82 -40.61
C LYS A 2 42.52 26.96 -39.44
N PRO A 3 41.41 27.69 -39.60
CA PRO A 3 40.42 27.83 -38.54
C PRO A 3 39.87 26.46 -38.13
N TYR A 4 39.70 26.25 -36.83
CA TYR A 4 39.14 25.01 -36.29
C TYR A 4 37.73 24.77 -36.82
N LYS A 5 37.44 23.54 -37.25
CA LYS A 5 36.12 23.15 -37.77
C LYS A 5 35.29 22.51 -36.67
N ILE A 6 34.03 22.91 -36.59
CA ILE A 6 33.06 22.32 -35.67
C ILE A 6 32.69 20.92 -36.15
N ASP A 7 32.78 19.94 -35.26
CA ASP A 7 32.36 18.56 -35.50
C ASP A 7 31.07 18.27 -34.70
N ILE A 8 29.94 18.32 -35.40
CA ILE A 8 28.61 18.07 -34.83
C ILE A 8 28.49 16.66 -34.26
N THR A 9 29.20 15.68 -34.83
CA THR A 9 29.19 14.29 -34.35
C THR A 9 29.80 14.21 -32.95
N ARG A 10 30.93 14.91 -32.73
CA ARG A 10 31.59 14.96 -31.42
C ARG A 10 30.77 15.71 -30.37
N LEU A 11 30.14 16.81 -30.77
CA LEU A 11 29.21 17.57 -29.90
C LEU A 11 27.98 16.74 -29.51
N SER A 12 27.50 15.86 -30.40
CA SER A 12 26.33 15.02 -30.16
C SER A 12 26.63 13.75 -29.36
N LEU A 13 27.91 13.39 -29.22
CA LEU A 13 28.34 12.11 -28.66
C LEU A 13 27.73 11.84 -27.28
N ILE A 14 27.63 12.87 -26.44
CA ILE A 14 27.08 12.75 -25.10
C ILE A 14 25.58 12.43 -25.09
N LEU A 15 24.82 13.02 -26.02
CA LEU A 15 23.38 12.76 -26.17
C LEU A 15 23.14 11.35 -26.73
N ILE A 16 24.02 10.87 -27.62
CA ILE A 16 24.00 9.47 -28.09
C ILE A 16 24.27 8.53 -26.91
N GLY A 17 25.25 8.87 -26.06
CA GLY A 17 25.52 8.13 -24.83
C GLY A 17 24.30 8.04 -23.92
N TYR A 18 23.60 9.16 -23.70
CA TYR A 18 22.36 9.19 -22.95
C TYR A 18 21.23 8.39 -23.60
N LEU A 19 21.09 8.44 -24.92
CA LEU A 19 20.06 7.66 -25.61
C LEU A 19 20.27 6.15 -25.42
N ILE A 20 21.51 5.69 -25.59
CA ILE A 20 21.88 4.29 -25.36
C ILE A 20 21.66 3.95 -23.88
N PHE A 21 22.16 4.80 -22.98
CA PHE A 21 22.00 4.63 -21.54
C PHE A 21 20.52 4.48 -21.17
N ASN A 22 19.67 5.42 -21.58
CA ASN A 22 18.25 5.43 -21.26
C ASN A 22 17.52 4.21 -21.83
N ARG A 23 17.86 3.78 -23.05
CA ARG A 23 17.24 2.60 -23.69
C ARG A 23 17.64 1.31 -22.97
N VAL A 24 18.93 1.12 -22.74
CA VAL A 24 19.48 -0.06 -22.06
C VAL A 24 18.99 -0.11 -20.62
N TYR A 25 18.98 1.05 -19.96
CA TYR A 25 18.51 1.18 -18.59
C TYR A 25 17.02 0.90 -18.50
N SER A 26 16.16 1.43 -19.39
CA SER A 26 14.73 1.13 -19.39
C SER A 26 14.48 -0.38 -19.47
N ILE A 27 15.18 -1.10 -20.35
CA ILE A 27 15.05 -2.56 -20.48
C ILE A 27 15.52 -3.28 -19.21
N THR A 28 16.64 -2.83 -18.64
CA THR A 28 17.18 -3.39 -17.39
C THR A 28 16.26 -3.11 -16.21
N TYR A 29 15.69 -1.92 -16.16
CA TYR A 29 14.74 -1.49 -15.16
C TYR A 29 13.44 -2.30 -15.27
N ASP A 30 12.90 -2.44 -16.48
CA ASP A 30 11.65 -3.16 -16.75
C ASP A 30 11.73 -4.66 -16.53
N SER A 31 12.94 -5.23 -16.61
CA SER A 31 13.20 -6.63 -16.27
C SER A 31 13.60 -6.83 -14.80
N GLY A 32 13.50 -5.80 -13.95
CA GLY A 32 13.91 -5.91 -12.55
C GLY A 32 15.39 -6.25 -12.37
N GLY A 33 16.25 -5.80 -13.28
CA GLY A 33 17.69 -6.04 -13.25
C GLY A 33 18.15 -7.31 -13.97
N PHE A 34 17.25 -8.23 -14.34
CA PHE A 34 17.64 -9.47 -15.04
C PHE A 34 18.29 -9.21 -16.39
N ALA A 35 17.80 -8.25 -17.16
CA ALA A 35 18.40 -7.92 -18.45
C ALA A 35 19.82 -7.35 -18.31
N PHE A 36 20.25 -6.91 -17.12
CA PHE A 36 21.62 -6.45 -16.90
C PHE A 36 22.64 -7.54 -17.24
N ILE A 37 22.33 -8.82 -16.99
CA ILE A 37 23.20 -9.96 -17.27
C ILE A 37 23.61 -10.00 -18.74
N LEU A 38 22.71 -9.59 -19.65
CA LEU A 38 22.97 -9.55 -21.09
C LEU A 38 23.41 -8.15 -21.57
N MET A 39 22.92 -7.11 -20.91
CA MET A 39 23.03 -5.73 -21.38
C MET A 39 24.20 -4.95 -20.77
N TRP A 40 24.93 -5.52 -19.80
CA TRP A 40 26.08 -4.86 -19.16
C TRP A 40 27.13 -4.29 -20.15
N PRO A 41 27.42 -4.90 -21.33
CA PRO A 41 28.39 -4.31 -22.26
C PRO A 41 27.87 -3.02 -22.88
N ALA A 42 26.57 -2.96 -23.20
CA ALA A 42 25.93 -1.75 -23.71
C ALA A 42 25.85 -0.66 -22.64
N PHE A 43 25.68 -1.06 -21.37
CA PHE A 43 25.73 -0.15 -20.23
C PHE A 43 27.12 0.49 -20.07
N LEU A 44 28.20 -0.30 -20.07
CA LEU A 44 29.57 0.22 -20.01
C LEU A 44 29.93 1.08 -21.22
N LEU A 45 29.49 0.68 -22.42
CA LEU A 45 29.68 1.47 -23.63
C LEU A 45 29.03 2.85 -23.49
N SER A 46 27.80 2.92 -22.96
CA SER A 46 27.10 4.19 -22.77
C SER A 46 27.86 5.13 -21.82
N TYR A 47 28.42 4.63 -20.71
CA TYR A 47 29.27 5.43 -19.83
C TYR A 47 30.54 5.92 -20.51
N ALA A 48 31.23 5.04 -21.25
CA ALA A 48 32.43 5.42 -21.98
C ALA A 48 32.13 6.54 -23.00
N VAL A 49 31.00 6.42 -23.71
CA VAL A 49 30.52 7.43 -24.66
C VAL A 49 30.20 8.75 -23.95
N ILE A 50 29.55 8.73 -22.78
CA ILE A 50 29.26 9.94 -21.99
C ILE A 50 30.54 10.63 -21.51
N VAL A 51 31.50 9.87 -20.97
CA VAL A 51 32.79 10.40 -20.50
C VAL A 51 33.58 11.02 -21.65
N LEU A 52 33.70 10.30 -22.77
CA LEU A 52 34.36 10.81 -23.97
C LEU A 52 33.66 12.05 -24.53
N GLY A 53 32.33 12.07 -24.50
CA GLY A 53 31.52 13.21 -24.93
C GLY A 53 31.83 14.48 -24.15
N ASN A 54 31.92 14.39 -22.81
CA ASN A 54 32.32 15.51 -21.97
C ASN A 54 33.71 16.05 -22.35
N ILE A 55 34.70 15.16 -22.51
CA ILE A 55 36.06 15.55 -22.89
C ILE A 55 36.04 16.31 -24.22
N PHE A 56 35.29 15.83 -25.21
CA PHE A 56 35.19 16.49 -26.51
C PHE A 56 34.47 17.83 -26.45
N ILE A 57 33.39 17.95 -25.68
CA ILE A 57 32.68 19.22 -25.50
C ILE A 57 33.64 20.30 -24.98
N PHE A 58 34.31 20.05 -23.84
CA PHE A 58 35.22 21.04 -23.27
C PHE A 58 36.40 21.36 -24.20
N ARG A 59 37.01 20.33 -24.81
CA ARG A 59 38.16 20.51 -25.71
C ARG A 59 37.78 21.28 -26.97
N ASP A 60 36.70 20.88 -27.64
CA ASP A 60 36.35 21.38 -28.96
C ASP A 60 35.78 22.80 -28.87
N ILE A 61 34.98 23.12 -27.84
CA ILE A 61 34.53 24.50 -27.59
C ILE A 61 35.71 25.40 -27.22
N SER A 62 36.66 24.93 -26.39
CA SER A 62 37.84 25.72 -26.03
C SER A 62 38.73 25.99 -27.25
N LYS A 63 38.94 24.99 -28.12
CA LYS A 63 39.69 25.16 -29.37
C LYS A 63 38.97 26.09 -30.35
N LEU A 64 37.65 26.01 -30.44
CA LEU A 64 36.83 26.91 -31.26
C LEU A 64 36.98 28.35 -30.77
N LYS A 65 36.86 28.56 -29.45
CA LYS A 65 37.07 29.86 -28.81
C LYS A 65 38.46 30.43 -29.11
N ALA A 66 39.53 29.63 -28.96
CA ALA A 66 40.89 30.09 -29.23
C ALA A 66 41.15 30.37 -30.73
N SER A 67 40.51 29.62 -31.63
CA SER A 67 40.73 29.79 -33.08
C SER A 67 40.02 30.99 -33.68
N PHE A 68 39.03 31.54 -32.97
CA PHE A 68 38.20 32.67 -33.39
C PHE A 68 38.20 33.75 -32.31
N GLU A 69 39.40 34.11 -31.82
CA GLU A 69 39.58 35.12 -30.76
C GLU A 69 38.94 36.46 -31.11
N ASP A 70 39.06 36.88 -32.37
CA ASP A 70 38.55 38.16 -32.86
C ASP A 70 37.04 38.18 -33.17
N ASN A 71 36.36 37.02 -33.14
CA ASN A 71 34.94 36.95 -33.47
C ASN A 71 34.09 37.01 -32.19
N GLU A 72 33.55 38.19 -31.89
CA GLU A 72 32.77 38.45 -30.68
C GLU A 72 31.58 37.49 -30.49
N LEU A 73 30.87 37.16 -31.57
CA LEU A 73 29.73 36.23 -31.52
C LEU A 73 30.18 34.83 -31.11
N ILE A 74 31.28 34.34 -31.69
CA ILE A 74 31.85 33.02 -31.36
C ILE A 74 32.39 33.00 -29.94
N GLN A 75 33.05 34.07 -29.49
CA GLN A 75 33.52 34.20 -28.10
C GLN A 75 32.38 34.08 -27.09
N LYS A 76 31.30 34.85 -27.29
CA LYS A 76 30.13 34.84 -26.39
C LYS A 76 29.45 33.47 -26.38
N THR A 77 29.17 32.91 -27.54
CA THR A 77 28.49 31.61 -27.67
C THR A 77 29.33 30.46 -27.11
N CYS A 78 30.65 30.44 -27.35
CA CYS A 78 31.55 29.44 -26.73
C CYS A 78 31.59 29.57 -25.21
N THR A 79 31.60 30.80 -24.69
CA THR A 79 31.60 31.04 -23.23
C THR A 79 30.31 30.51 -22.60
N ILE A 80 29.15 30.77 -23.22
CA ILE A 80 27.87 30.20 -22.80
C ILE A 80 27.91 28.66 -22.83
N GLN A 81 28.41 28.06 -23.91
CA GLN A 81 28.50 26.60 -24.02
C GLN A 81 29.43 25.98 -22.96
N LEU A 82 30.55 26.63 -22.59
CA LEU A 82 31.45 26.15 -21.53
C LEU A 82 30.78 26.21 -20.14
N VAL A 83 30.03 27.28 -19.86
CA VAL A 83 29.24 27.38 -18.62
C VAL A 83 28.19 26.28 -18.58
N LEU A 84 27.44 26.09 -19.66
CA LEU A 84 26.46 25.01 -19.77
C LEU A 84 27.10 23.62 -19.65
N ALA A 85 28.26 23.39 -20.27
CA ALA A 85 28.98 22.12 -20.16
C ALA A 85 29.39 21.83 -18.71
N THR A 86 29.79 22.87 -17.97
CA THR A 86 30.11 22.77 -16.54
C THR A 86 28.88 22.41 -15.71
N ILE A 87 27.75 23.10 -15.93
CA ILE A 87 26.47 22.79 -15.27
C ILE A 87 26.02 21.35 -15.56
N GLY A 88 26.04 20.96 -16.84
CA GLY A 88 25.66 19.62 -17.28
C GLY A 88 26.53 18.53 -16.65
N PHE A 89 27.84 18.78 -16.51
CA PHE A 89 28.77 17.86 -15.87
C PHE A 89 28.50 17.71 -14.37
N PHE A 90 28.18 18.79 -13.66
CA PHE A 90 27.76 18.70 -12.25
C PHE A 90 26.44 17.95 -12.09
N MET A 91 25.45 18.20 -12.97
CA MET A 91 24.20 17.45 -12.99
C MET A 91 24.44 15.95 -13.23
N GLN A 92 25.40 15.58 -14.08
CA GLN A 92 25.80 14.18 -14.27
C GLN A 92 26.36 13.55 -13.00
N ILE A 93 27.28 14.22 -12.31
CA ILE A 93 27.86 13.71 -11.07
C ILE A 93 26.77 13.45 -10.01
N LEU A 94 25.81 14.38 -9.90
CA LEU A 94 24.67 14.24 -9.00
C LEU A 94 23.74 13.10 -9.45
N GLY A 95 23.45 13.04 -10.75
CA GLY A 95 22.58 12.04 -11.38
C GLY A 95 23.10 10.61 -11.27
N PHE A 96 24.41 10.41 -11.30
CA PHE A 96 25.06 9.10 -11.19
C PHE A 96 25.46 8.73 -9.76
N LYS A 97 25.09 9.52 -8.75
CA LYS A 97 25.42 9.23 -7.35
C LYS A 97 24.68 7.97 -6.87
N GLY A 98 25.44 6.95 -6.45
CA GLY A 98 24.91 5.69 -5.90
C GLY A 98 24.77 4.53 -6.90
N ALA A 99 25.68 4.41 -7.88
CA ALA A 99 25.66 3.36 -8.92
C ALA A 99 25.37 1.93 -8.41
N PRO A 100 24.73 1.05 -9.22
CA PRO A 100 24.27 1.23 -10.62
C PRO A 100 22.73 1.35 -10.79
N LEU A 101 21.95 1.25 -9.70
CA LEU A 101 20.47 1.12 -9.74
C LEU A 101 19.70 2.37 -9.26
N ASN A 102 20.39 3.43 -8.83
CA ASN A 102 19.78 4.64 -8.26
C ASN A 102 19.32 5.69 -9.31
N TYR A 103 19.27 5.31 -10.58
CA TYR A 103 18.92 6.21 -11.69
C TYR A 103 17.45 6.66 -11.65
N ILE A 104 16.55 5.89 -11.04
CA ILE A 104 15.12 6.25 -10.92
C ILE A 104 14.95 7.46 -9.99
N ASP A 105 15.75 7.53 -8.93
CA ASP A 105 15.63 8.58 -7.91
C ASP A 105 16.25 9.89 -8.35
N ASN A 106 17.30 9.82 -9.18
CA ASN A 106 17.94 11.01 -9.74
C ASN A 106 17.56 11.25 -11.21
N TYR A 107 16.53 10.57 -11.70
CA TYR A 107 16.04 10.67 -13.07
C TYR A 107 15.78 12.13 -13.51
N PRO A 108 15.12 12.99 -12.71
CA PRO A 108 14.90 14.40 -13.07
C PRO A 108 16.19 15.16 -13.35
N VAL A 109 17.27 14.84 -12.62
CA VAL A 109 18.57 15.51 -12.77
C VAL A 109 19.22 15.13 -14.10
N LEU A 110 19.09 13.87 -14.53
CA LEU A 110 19.61 13.39 -15.81
C LEU A 110 18.80 13.92 -17.00
N VAL A 111 17.51 14.19 -16.80
CA VAL A 111 16.68 14.95 -17.76
C VAL A 111 17.25 16.35 -17.95
N CYS A 112 17.48 17.07 -16.85
CA CYS A 112 18.04 18.42 -16.91
C CYS A 112 19.40 18.43 -17.61
N ALA A 113 20.25 17.44 -17.34
CA ALA A 113 21.53 17.28 -18.02
C ALA A 113 21.34 17.09 -19.54
N SER A 114 20.40 16.23 -19.96
CA SER A 114 20.10 15.99 -21.38
C SER A 114 19.61 17.25 -22.10
N ILE A 115 18.79 18.06 -21.44
CA ILE A 115 18.33 19.37 -21.96
C ILE A 115 19.51 20.32 -22.12
N VAL A 116 20.39 20.42 -21.12
CA VAL A 116 21.57 21.27 -21.17
C VAL A 116 22.49 20.91 -22.35
N TYR A 117 22.76 19.62 -22.55
CA TYR A 117 23.59 19.18 -23.69
C TYR A 117 22.90 19.38 -25.05
N SER A 118 21.57 19.32 -25.10
CA SER A 118 20.79 19.67 -26.28
C SER A 118 20.97 21.14 -26.67
N ILE A 119 20.95 22.05 -25.69
CA ILE A 119 21.20 23.48 -25.92
C ILE A 119 22.63 23.71 -26.44
N ILE A 120 23.62 23.02 -25.86
CA ILE A 120 25.03 23.10 -26.32
C ILE A 120 25.14 22.70 -27.79
N LEU A 121 24.45 21.62 -28.19
CA LEU A 121 24.43 21.15 -29.58
C LEU A 121 23.78 22.17 -30.52
N LEU A 122 22.63 22.74 -30.13
CA LEU A 122 21.95 23.78 -30.92
C LEU A 122 22.84 25.01 -31.17
N ILE A 123 23.58 25.45 -30.14
CA ILE A 123 24.54 26.54 -30.29
C ILE A 123 25.66 26.16 -31.26
N GLY A 124 26.17 24.92 -31.20
CA GLY A 124 27.21 24.43 -32.11
C GLY A 124 26.75 24.37 -33.58
N ILE A 125 25.50 23.96 -33.82
CA ILE A 125 24.89 23.99 -35.15
C ILE A 125 24.77 25.42 -35.65
N TYR A 126 24.29 26.34 -34.82
CA TYR A 126 24.18 27.76 -35.15
C TYR A 126 25.54 28.38 -35.52
N GLN A 127 26.58 28.10 -34.73
CA GLN A 127 27.95 28.55 -35.00
C GLN A 127 28.47 28.00 -36.35
N THR A 128 28.17 26.74 -36.67
CA THR A 128 28.59 26.10 -37.93
C THR A 128 27.99 26.82 -39.15
N ILE A 129 26.71 27.18 -39.07
CA ILE A 129 26.00 27.95 -40.10
C ILE A 129 26.63 29.34 -40.25
N LYS A 130 26.84 30.05 -39.14
CA LYS A 130 27.40 31.42 -39.15
C LYS A 130 28.83 31.49 -39.67
N LEU A 131 29.64 30.45 -39.44
CA LEU A 131 31.01 30.37 -39.92
C LEU A 131 31.13 29.81 -41.34
N GLY A 132 30.02 29.43 -42.00
CA GLY A 132 30.03 28.85 -43.34
C GLY A 132 30.83 27.54 -43.44
N GLN A 133 30.95 26.79 -42.33
CA GLN A 133 31.83 25.62 -42.25
C GLN A 133 31.23 24.31 -42.80
N GLY A 134 29.98 24.34 -43.27
CA GLY A 134 29.29 23.18 -43.86
C GLY A 134 28.85 23.44 -45.31
N LYS A 135 28.81 22.38 -46.13
CA LYS A 135 27.95 22.39 -47.33
C LYS A 135 26.50 22.46 -46.86
N ASP A 136 25.62 23.16 -47.60
CA ASP A 136 24.21 23.36 -47.25
C ASP A 136 23.54 22.05 -46.77
N ASN A 137 23.79 20.93 -47.47
CA ASN A 137 23.25 19.62 -47.11
C ASN A 137 23.77 19.08 -45.75
N SER A 138 25.05 19.26 -45.42
CA SER A 138 25.64 18.76 -44.16
C SER A 138 25.12 19.51 -42.94
N ALA A 139 24.86 20.82 -43.08
CA ALA A 139 24.26 21.61 -42.01
C ALA A 139 22.79 21.21 -41.77
N ILE A 140 22.05 20.95 -42.85
CA ILE A 140 20.67 20.43 -42.80
C ILE A 140 20.62 19.05 -42.12
N PHE A 141 21.50 18.11 -42.50
CA PHE A 141 21.56 16.80 -41.85
C PHE A 141 21.95 16.88 -40.37
N GLY A 142 22.87 17.77 -39.99
CA GLY A 142 23.21 18.02 -38.59
C GLY A 142 22.03 18.57 -37.79
N PHE A 143 21.20 19.43 -38.40
CA PHE A 143 19.98 19.96 -37.79
C PHE A 143 18.91 18.86 -37.59
N ILE A 144 18.66 18.05 -38.61
CA ILE A 144 17.71 16.93 -38.53
C ILE A 144 18.17 15.92 -37.48
N PHE A 145 19.46 15.58 -37.46
CA PHE A 145 20.02 14.66 -36.49
C PHE A 145 19.90 15.18 -35.05
N GLY A 146 20.29 16.44 -34.81
CA GLY A 146 20.14 17.08 -33.50
C GLY A 146 18.69 17.13 -33.03
N GLY A 147 17.76 17.51 -33.92
CA GLY A 147 16.33 17.52 -33.61
C GLY A 147 15.77 16.13 -33.28
N MET A 148 16.15 15.10 -34.05
CA MET A 148 15.74 13.72 -33.78
C MET A 148 16.26 13.19 -32.45
N ILE A 149 17.51 13.50 -32.10
CA ILE A 149 18.09 13.10 -30.81
C ILE A 149 17.37 13.77 -29.64
N ILE A 150 17.06 15.07 -29.75
CA ILE A 150 16.27 15.80 -28.74
C ILE A 150 14.86 15.19 -28.59
N PHE A 151 14.20 14.89 -29.72
CA PHE A 151 12.87 14.29 -29.71
C PHE A 151 12.87 12.90 -29.08
N LEU A 152 13.80 12.01 -29.49
CA LEU A 152 13.87 10.64 -28.98
C LEU A 152 14.26 10.59 -27.50
N THR A 153 15.17 11.46 -27.06
CA THR A 153 15.51 11.56 -25.63
C THR A 153 14.33 12.07 -24.80
N SER A 154 13.53 13.01 -25.34
CA SER A 154 12.31 13.52 -24.69
C SER A 154 11.14 12.53 -24.73
N LEU A 155 11.02 11.69 -25.75
CA LEU A 155 9.95 10.67 -25.85
C LEU A 155 10.24 9.47 -24.95
N ALA A 156 11.48 8.99 -24.94
CA ALA A 156 11.94 8.00 -23.97
C ALA A 156 11.73 8.52 -22.53
N LEU A 157 11.72 9.85 -22.37
CA LEU A 157 11.47 10.48 -21.09
C LEU A 157 10.08 10.20 -20.53
N VAL A 158 9.06 10.52 -21.32
CA VAL A 158 7.64 10.46 -20.92
C VAL A 158 7.20 9.03 -20.65
N LEU A 159 7.70 8.08 -21.44
CA LEU A 159 7.32 6.67 -21.33
C LEU A 159 7.81 6.03 -20.02
N ILE A 160 9.02 6.38 -19.55
CA ILE A 160 9.62 5.77 -18.35
C ILE A 160 9.04 6.36 -17.06
N THR A 161 8.60 7.62 -17.07
CA THR A 161 8.13 8.32 -15.85
C THR A 161 6.66 8.12 -15.53
N SER A 162 5.84 7.68 -16.49
CA SER A 162 4.38 7.75 -16.36
C SER A 162 3.82 7.01 -15.12
N PRO A 163 4.27 5.79 -14.78
CA PRO A 163 3.80 5.10 -13.56
C PRO A 163 4.41 5.67 -12.27
N SER A 164 5.69 6.09 -12.31
CA SER A 164 6.39 6.61 -11.13
C SER A 164 5.95 8.01 -10.72
N ILE A 165 5.42 8.82 -11.65
CA ILE A 165 4.85 10.14 -11.34
C ILE A 165 3.43 10.00 -10.79
N LYS A 166 2.66 9.02 -11.27
CA LYS A 166 1.29 8.77 -10.81
C LYS A 166 1.24 8.45 -9.32
N TYR A 167 2.26 7.78 -8.79
CA TYR A 167 2.34 7.34 -7.40
C TYR A 167 3.47 8.04 -6.66
N THR A 168 3.13 9.13 -5.96
CA THR A 168 4.03 9.98 -5.18
C THR A 168 3.42 10.24 -3.79
N THR A 169 4.18 10.82 -2.85
CA THR A 169 3.63 11.13 -1.51
C THR A 169 2.33 11.94 -1.56
N PRO A 170 2.20 13.00 -2.39
CA PRO A 170 0.93 13.72 -2.52
C PRO A 170 -0.23 12.84 -3.00
N SER A 171 -0.01 11.96 -3.99
CA SER A 171 -1.08 11.09 -4.50
C SER A 171 -1.55 10.08 -3.45
N PHE A 172 -0.62 9.46 -2.70
CA PHE A 172 -0.99 8.56 -1.61
C PHE A 172 -1.73 9.29 -0.49
N ALA A 173 -1.32 10.53 -0.17
CA ALA A 173 -2.03 11.33 0.81
C ALA A 173 -3.49 11.60 0.36
N GLU A 174 -3.72 11.90 -0.92
CA GLU A 174 -5.07 12.08 -1.49
C GLU A 174 -5.89 10.79 -1.44
N GLU A 175 -5.29 9.63 -1.76
CA GLU A 175 -5.96 8.33 -1.67
C GLU A 175 -6.39 8.00 -0.24
N PHE A 176 -5.50 8.18 0.74
CA PHE A 176 -5.81 7.99 2.16
C PHE A 176 -6.93 8.95 2.60
N GLN A 177 -6.85 10.22 2.23
CA GLN A 177 -7.89 11.21 2.52
C GLN A 177 -9.24 10.85 1.90
N SER A 178 -9.24 10.31 0.68
CA SER A 178 -10.47 9.88 -0.02
C SER A 178 -11.20 8.76 0.72
N LEU A 179 -10.47 7.90 1.44
CA LEU A 179 -11.03 6.85 2.29
C LEU A 179 -11.61 7.39 3.62
N GLY A 180 -11.29 8.63 3.97
CA GLY A 180 -11.71 9.29 5.21
C GLY A 180 -10.63 9.33 6.29
N LEU A 181 -9.37 9.03 5.95
CA LEU A 181 -8.23 9.12 6.85
C LEU A 181 -7.71 10.56 6.96
N LYS A 182 -7.34 10.99 8.17
CA LYS A 182 -6.94 12.39 8.45
C LYS A 182 -5.48 12.55 8.82
N GLY A 183 -4.74 11.45 8.87
CA GLY A 183 -3.34 11.42 9.23
C GLY A 183 -2.40 11.89 8.12
N LYS A 184 -1.12 11.91 8.46
CA LYS A 184 -0.02 12.16 7.54
C LYS A 184 0.44 10.86 6.90
N VAL A 185 0.68 10.87 5.59
CA VAL A 185 1.29 9.77 4.84
C VAL A 185 2.69 10.19 4.42
N GLU A 186 3.67 9.32 4.66
CA GLU A 186 5.06 9.51 4.25
C GLU A 186 5.55 8.28 3.49
N VAL A 187 6.08 8.49 2.28
CA VAL A 187 6.82 7.45 1.56
C VAL A 187 8.21 7.35 2.17
N VAL A 188 8.49 6.22 2.82
CA VAL A 188 9.76 5.97 3.53
C VAL A 188 10.77 5.27 2.63
N ASP A 189 10.28 4.43 1.73
CA ASP A 189 11.10 3.68 0.79
C ASP A 189 10.26 3.29 -0.43
N LYS A 190 10.92 2.99 -1.55
CA LYS A 190 10.28 2.38 -2.71
C LYS A 190 11.26 1.44 -3.38
N HIS A 191 10.77 0.30 -3.82
CA HIS A 191 11.56 -0.65 -4.60
C HIS A 191 10.69 -1.36 -5.63
N ARG A 192 11.33 -1.91 -6.67
CA ARG A 192 10.62 -2.66 -7.71
C ARG A 192 10.57 -4.14 -7.30
N GLU A 193 9.38 -4.73 -7.33
CA GLU A 193 9.21 -6.17 -7.12
C GLU A 193 9.39 -6.91 -8.44
N ILE A 194 10.27 -7.92 -8.43
CA ILE A 194 10.73 -8.66 -9.63
C ILE A 194 10.04 -10.03 -9.74
N GLU A 195 9.34 -10.46 -8.69
CA GLU A 195 8.58 -11.72 -8.67
C GLU A 195 7.24 -11.56 -9.43
N ALA A 196 6.35 -12.56 -9.33
CA ALA A 196 5.15 -12.78 -10.16
C ALA A 196 4.20 -11.57 -10.40
N PHE A 197 4.43 -10.47 -9.68
CA PHE A 197 3.66 -9.25 -9.68
C PHE A 197 4.16 -8.13 -10.62
N TYR A 198 5.44 -8.14 -11.06
CA TYR A 198 6.04 -7.10 -11.95
C TYR A 198 5.54 -5.66 -11.63
N GLY A 199 5.89 -5.13 -10.46
CA GLY A 199 5.34 -3.86 -9.95
C GLY A 199 6.30 -3.04 -9.10
N THR A 200 5.82 -1.92 -8.55
CA THR A 200 6.56 -1.07 -7.59
C THR A 200 5.90 -1.14 -6.23
N ALA A 201 6.67 -1.49 -5.21
CA ALA A 201 6.23 -1.46 -3.82
C ALA A 201 6.71 -0.15 -3.16
N TYR A 202 5.77 0.59 -2.58
CA TYR A 202 6.03 1.81 -1.82
C TYR A 202 5.82 1.51 -0.35
N LYS A 203 6.86 1.66 0.47
CA LYS A 203 6.75 1.57 1.91
C LYS A 203 6.25 2.90 2.45
N LEU A 204 5.09 2.86 3.08
CA LEU A 204 4.39 4.03 3.61
C LEU A 204 4.42 4.00 5.13
N THR A 205 4.57 5.17 5.75
CA THR A 205 4.23 5.37 7.16
C THR A 205 3.02 6.29 7.23
N TYR A 206 1.97 5.80 7.87
CA TYR A 206 0.77 6.55 8.21
C TYR A 206 0.82 6.97 9.67
N THR A 207 0.42 8.20 9.99
CA THR A 207 0.33 8.67 11.38
C THR A 207 -0.88 9.58 11.58
N GLU A 208 -1.77 9.22 12.51
CA GLU A 208 -2.98 9.98 12.84
C GLU A 208 -3.11 10.17 14.36
N ASN A 209 -3.52 11.36 14.77
CA ASN A 209 -3.94 11.62 16.15
C ASN A 209 -5.45 11.39 16.24
N LEU A 210 -5.85 10.42 17.05
CA LEU A 210 -7.24 10.03 17.25
C LEU A 210 -7.91 10.91 18.33
N SER A 211 -9.25 10.88 18.40
CA SER A 211 -10.01 11.78 19.26
C SER A 211 -9.77 11.56 20.76
N ASP A 212 -9.34 10.37 21.16
CA ASP A 212 -9.01 10.02 22.54
C ASP A 212 -7.55 10.34 22.93
N GLY A 213 -6.78 10.92 22.00
CA GLY A 213 -5.36 11.24 22.18
C GLY A 213 -4.41 10.09 21.82
N THR A 214 -4.93 8.93 21.41
CA THR A 214 -4.10 7.83 20.89
C THR A 214 -3.45 8.24 19.56
N ILE A 215 -2.18 7.90 19.39
CA ILE A 215 -1.44 8.11 18.14
C ILE A 215 -1.42 6.78 17.38
N LEU A 216 -2.18 6.70 16.30
CA LEU A 216 -2.12 5.58 15.38
C LEU A 216 -0.91 5.75 14.47
N LYS A 217 0.01 4.80 14.47
CA LYS A 217 1.17 4.81 13.58
C LYS A 217 1.32 3.45 12.90
N GLU A 218 1.10 3.44 11.60
CA GLU A 218 1.09 2.22 10.80
C GLU A 218 2.15 2.25 9.71
N THR A 219 2.83 1.12 9.53
CA THR A 219 3.75 0.93 8.40
C THR A 219 3.13 -0.06 7.45
N THR A 220 2.88 0.38 6.23
CA THR A 220 2.21 -0.44 5.21
C THR A 220 2.98 -0.41 3.89
N THR A 221 2.60 -1.28 2.96
CA THR A 221 3.21 -1.36 1.64
C THR A 221 2.12 -1.24 0.58
N ALA A 222 2.14 -0.17 -0.19
CA ALA A 222 1.31 -0.04 -1.39
C ALA A 222 2.01 -0.72 -2.56
N LYS A 223 1.35 -1.70 -3.17
CA LYS A 223 1.92 -2.45 -4.29
C LYS A 223 1.21 -2.06 -5.58
N ILE A 224 1.93 -1.40 -6.47
CA ILE A 224 1.40 -0.88 -7.73
C ILE A 224 1.86 -1.76 -8.90
N HIS A 225 0.91 -2.28 -9.65
CA HIS A 225 1.18 -3.17 -10.77
C HIS A 225 1.81 -2.37 -11.93
N GLY A 226 2.92 -2.87 -12.47
CA GLY A 226 3.69 -2.15 -13.49
C GLY A 226 3.00 -2.02 -14.85
N LYS A 227 2.00 -2.84 -15.16
CA LYS A 227 1.34 -2.87 -16.48
C LYS A 227 0.22 -1.85 -16.63
N ASP A 228 -0.67 -1.78 -15.66
CA ASP A 228 -1.87 -0.91 -15.64
C ASP A 228 -1.71 0.26 -14.66
N GLY A 229 -0.73 0.19 -13.76
CA GLY A 229 -0.57 1.16 -12.69
C GLY A 229 -1.75 1.15 -11.74
N GLU A 230 -2.35 -0.02 -11.48
CA GLU A 230 -3.39 -0.21 -10.47
C GLU A 230 -2.80 -0.75 -9.15
N HIS A 231 -3.49 -0.49 -8.05
CA HIS A 231 -3.17 -1.06 -6.74
C HIS A 231 -3.45 -2.56 -6.75
N LEU A 232 -2.56 -3.33 -6.13
CA LEU A 232 -2.91 -4.70 -5.77
C LEU A 232 -3.96 -4.72 -4.70
N SER A 233 -4.83 -5.70 -4.85
CA SER A 233 -5.81 -6.03 -3.84
C SER A 233 -5.61 -7.47 -3.42
N ASN A 234 -4.92 -7.67 -2.30
CA ASN A 234 -4.78 -8.96 -1.63
C ASN A 234 -5.57 -8.91 -0.32
N PHE A 235 -6.85 -9.29 -0.40
CA PHE A 235 -7.63 -9.64 0.77
C PHE A 235 -8.14 -11.07 0.62
N PHE A 236 -7.50 -12.01 1.31
CA PHE A 236 -7.83 -13.44 1.22
C PHE A 236 -8.40 -13.96 2.53
N LEU A 237 -9.61 -14.53 2.45
CA LEU A 237 -10.19 -15.32 3.51
C LEU A 237 -9.94 -16.80 3.24
N LEU A 238 -9.35 -17.50 4.22
CA LEU A 238 -9.09 -18.94 4.15
C LEU A 238 -10.34 -19.80 3.92
N SER A 239 -11.54 -19.25 4.16
CA SER A 239 -12.79 -19.97 4.03
C SER A 239 -13.30 -20.14 2.59
N GLY A 240 -12.74 -19.40 1.62
CA GLY A 240 -13.16 -19.45 0.21
C GLY A 240 -14.52 -18.81 -0.09
N THR A 241 -15.23 -18.31 0.93
CA THR A 241 -16.48 -17.56 0.77
C THR A 241 -16.20 -16.16 0.24
N ASP A 242 -16.93 -15.74 -0.78
CA ASP A 242 -16.87 -14.37 -1.29
C ASP A 242 -17.59 -13.42 -0.33
N LEU A 243 -16.82 -12.65 0.44
CA LEU A 243 -17.31 -11.68 1.41
C LEU A 243 -18.23 -10.64 0.75
N GLU A 244 -17.97 -10.28 -0.51
CA GLU A 244 -18.71 -9.25 -1.23
C GLU A 244 -20.21 -9.61 -1.33
N THR A 245 -20.53 -10.90 -1.46
CA THR A 245 -21.92 -11.39 -1.53
C THR A 245 -22.72 -11.18 -0.24
N LEU A 246 -22.04 -10.93 0.88
CA LEU A 246 -22.65 -10.73 2.21
C LEU A 246 -22.81 -9.25 2.58
N LEU A 247 -22.25 -8.34 1.79
CA LEU A 247 -22.23 -6.90 2.05
C LEU A 247 -23.35 -6.17 1.30
N ASN A 248 -23.87 -5.08 1.86
CA ASN A 248 -24.72 -4.15 1.14
C ASN A 248 -23.89 -3.16 0.28
N ASP A 249 -24.54 -2.37 -0.57
CA ASP A 249 -23.85 -1.50 -1.54
C ASP A 249 -22.85 -0.51 -0.90
N LYS A 250 -23.18 0.06 0.27
CA LYS A 250 -22.28 0.97 0.99
C LYS A 250 -21.08 0.24 1.59
N GLU A 251 -21.33 -0.95 2.15
CA GLU A 251 -20.29 -1.81 2.70
C GLU A 251 -19.37 -2.34 1.60
N LYS A 252 -19.91 -2.70 0.42
CA LYS A 252 -19.13 -3.11 -0.75
C LYS A 252 -18.21 -2.01 -1.23
N ALA A 253 -18.73 -0.78 -1.37
CA ALA A 253 -17.93 0.36 -1.78
C ALA A 253 -16.74 0.58 -0.83
N LEU A 254 -16.98 0.51 0.48
CA LEU A 254 -15.91 0.58 1.48
C LEU A 254 -14.94 -0.60 1.38
N PHE A 255 -15.47 -1.82 1.27
CA PHE A 255 -14.68 -3.04 1.17
C PHE A 255 -13.74 -3.02 -0.04
N HIS A 256 -14.20 -2.56 -1.20
CA HIS A 256 -13.38 -2.47 -2.41
C HIS A 256 -12.16 -1.55 -2.26
N THR A 257 -12.25 -0.52 -1.43
CA THR A 257 -11.08 0.30 -1.09
C THR A 257 -10.23 -0.38 -0.02
N VAL A 258 -10.83 -0.88 1.06
CA VAL A 258 -10.10 -1.49 2.18
C VAL A 258 -9.34 -2.78 1.80
N LYS A 259 -9.80 -3.52 0.79
CA LYS A 259 -9.14 -4.73 0.30
C LYS A 259 -7.82 -4.47 -0.43
N GLN A 260 -7.45 -3.22 -0.66
CA GLN A 260 -6.12 -2.89 -1.15
C GLN A 260 -5.11 -3.14 -0.03
N ASP A 261 -3.95 -3.68 -0.36
CA ASP A 261 -2.95 -4.13 0.62
C ASP A 261 -2.61 -3.01 1.62
N GLU A 262 -2.45 -1.79 1.11
CA GLU A 262 -2.10 -0.61 1.90
C GLU A 262 -3.17 -0.18 2.90
N PHE A 263 -4.44 -0.56 2.70
CA PHE A 263 -5.57 -0.22 3.58
C PHE A 263 -6.03 -1.38 4.48
N SER A 264 -5.49 -2.59 4.27
CA SER A 264 -5.87 -3.79 5.03
C SER A 264 -5.71 -3.63 6.55
N PHE A 265 -4.78 -2.78 7.01
CA PHE A 265 -4.56 -2.48 8.42
C PHE A 265 -5.82 -1.96 9.13
N LEU A 266 -6.73 -1.27 8.41
CA LEU A 266 -7.96 -0.69 8.98
C LEU A 266 -8.86 -1.73 9.66
N LEU A 267 -8.82 -2.98 9.21
CA LEU A 267 -9.59 -4.07 9.79
C LEU A 267 -9.22 -4.38 11.24
N ASP A 268 -8.02 -3.97 11.66
CA ASP A 268 -7.45 -4.27 12.96
C ASP A 268 -7.26 -3.02 13.85
N VAL A 269 -7.46 -1.81 13.31
CA VAL A 269 -7.25 -0.54 14.04
C VAL A 269 -8.05 -0.45 15.34
N TYR A 270 -9.25 -1.03 15.40
CA TYR A 270 -10.06 -1.05 16.63
C TYR A 270 -9.36 -1.76 17.82
N LYS A 271 -8.40 -2.64 17.53
CA LYS A 271 -7.61 -3.37 18.54
C LYS A 271 -6.59 -2.49 19.24
N GLU A 272 -6.22 -1.37 18.63
CA GLU A 272 -5.30 -0.38 19.20
C GLU A 272 -5.96 0.48 20.29
N ARG A 273 -7.26 0.26 20.56
CA ARG A 273 -7.97 0.94 21.64
C ARG A 273 -7.41 0.52 23.01
N PRO A 274 -6.98 1.46 23.86
CA PRO A 274 -6.38 1.14 25.16
C PRO A 274 -7.35 0.45 26.13
N ASN A 275 -8.65 0.63 25.95
CA ASN A 275 -9.70 0.08 26.81
C ASN A 275 -10.32 -1.24 26.27
N LEU A 276 -9.84 -1.80 25.16
CA LEU A 276 -10.43 -3.01 24.58
C LEU A 276 -10.47 -4.18 25.57
N GLN A 277 -9.34 -4.47 26.23
CA GLN A 277 -9.27 -5.59 27.16
C GLN A 277 -10.17 -5.39 28.39
N GLN A 278 -10.21 -4.17 28.92
CA GLN A 278 -11.11 -3.83 30.02
C GLN A 278 -12.59 -3.97 29.61
N GLU A 279 -12.95 -3.56 28.39
CA GLU A 279 -14.29 -3.71 27.84
C GLU A 279 -14.68 -5.18 27.73
N GLU A 280 -13.79 -6.01 27.16
CA GLU A 280 -13.98 -7.44 27.05
C GLU A 280 -14.16 -8.11 28.41
N ASP A 281 -13.28 -7.83 29.36
CA ASP A 281 -13.33 -8.44 30.70
C ASP A 281 -14.56 -7.98 31.48
N SER A 282 -15.01 -6.74 31.28
CA SER A 282 -16.28 -6.25 31.83
C SER A 282 -17.47 -7.07 31.32
N ILE A 283 -17.50 -7.39 30.02
CA ILE A 283 -18.58 -8.22 29.42
C ILE A 283 -18.53 -9.65 29.96
N LYS A 284 -17.33 -10.26 30.03
CA LYS A 284 -17.13 -11.61 30.57
C LYS A 284 -17.60 -11.70 32.02
N ASN A 285 -17.11 -10.79 32.87
CA ASN A 285 -17.44 -10.75 34.29
C ASN A 285 -18.93 -10.50 34.53
N ALA A 286 -19.53 -9.55 33.81
CA ALA A 286 -20.96 -9.27 33.92
C ALA A 286 -21.83 -10.48 33.48
N THR A 287 -21.36 -11.25 32.51
CA THR A 287 -22.05 -12.48 32.07
C THR A 287 -21.93 -13.58 33.12
N ALA A 288 -20.72 -13.83 33.62
CA ALA A 288 -20.45 -14.80 34.68
C ALA A 288 -21.26 -14.49 35.94
N GLU A 289 -21.20 -13.25 36.43
CA GLU A 289 -21.90 -12.81 37.64
C GLU A 289 -23.41 -13.02 37.54
N LYS A 290 -24.02 -12.72 36.38
CA LYS A 290 -25.46 -12.92 36.17
C LYS A 290 -25.86 -14.38 36.18
N ILE A 291 -25.08 -15.24 35.54
CA ILE A 291 -25.35 -16.68 35.51
C ILE A 291 -25.12 -17.28 36.89
N ASP A 292 -23.96 -17.04 37.51
CA ASP A 292 -23.62 -17.63 38.80
C ASP A 292 -24.60 -17.19 39.91
N LYS A 293 -25.09 -15.94 39.89
CA LYS A 293 -26.15 -15.47 40.80
C LYS A 293 -27.48 -16.18 40.56
N LEU A 294 -27.85 -16.46 39.31
CA LEU A 294 -29.07 -17.20 38.96
C LEU A 294 -29.07 -18.62 39.53
N PHE A 295 -27.90 -19.21 39.71
CA PHE A 295 -27.74 -20.56 40.28
C PHE A 295 -27.27 -20.57 41.75
N ALA A 296 -27.02 -19.40 42.34
CA ALA A 296 -26.45 -19.25 43.68
C ALA A 296 -25.15 -20.05 43.91
N THR A 297 -24.41 -20.33 42.83
CA THR A 297 -23.16 -21.09 42.85
C THR A 297 -22.34 -20.79 41.59
N PRO A 298 -20.99 -20.70 41.66
CA PRO A 298 -20.15 -20.52 40.49
C PRO A 298 -20.18 -21.74 39.55
N ILE A 299 -20.87 -21.60 38.43
CA ILE A 299 -21.01 -22.67 37.43
C ILE A 299 -20.38 -22.33 36.09
N THR A 300 -19.98 -21.07 35.84
CA THR A 300 -19.38 -20.64 34.57
C THR A 300 -17.87 -20.46 34.66
N SER A 301 -17.16 -20.73 33.56
CA SER A 301 -15.71 -20.55 33.46
C SER A 301 -15.25 -20.40 32.00
N SER A 302 -13.95 -20.13 31.79
CA SER A 302 -13.31 -20.20 30.47
C SER A 302 -13.88 -19.24 29.39
N PHE A 303 -14.30 -18.04 29.78
CA PHE A 303 -14.86 -17.06 28.84
C PHE A 303 -13.84 -16.60 27.78
N LYS A 304 -14.22 -16.65 26.50
CA LYS A 304 -13.42 -16.17 25.37
C LYS A 304 -14.31 -15.60 24.26
N PHE A 305 -13.79 -14.65 23.50
CA PHE A 305 -14.45 -14.17 22.29
C PHE A 305 -14.02 -14.98 21.07
N GLY A 306 -14.99 -15.54 20.34
CA GLY A 306 -14.80 -16.28 19.10
C GLY A 306 -15.15 -15.45 17.87
N LYS A 307 -14.47 -15.70 16.76
CA LYS A 307 -14.68 -15.02 15.45
C LYS A 307 -15.33 -15.93 14.42
N TYR A 308 -16.24 -16.81 14.84
CA TYR A 308 -16.77 -17.87 13.99
C TYR A 308 -18.25 -17.63 13.62
N PRO A 309 -18.62 -17.69 12.32
CA PRO A 309 -17.74 -17.82 11.15
C PRO A 309 -16.97 -16.52 10.86
N ILE A 310 -15.78 -16.63 10.24
CA ILE A 310 -14.84 -15.51 10.07
C ILE A 310 -15.36 -14.42 9.12
N GLU A 311 -16.24 -14.81 8.19
CA GLU A 311 -16.90 -13.90 7.26
C GLU A 311 -17.81 -12.92 8.00
N ASN A 312 -18.60 -13.43 8.95
CA ASN A 312 -19.49 -12.59 9.75
C ASN A 312 -18.70 -11.57 10.58
N TYR A 313 -17.50 -11.93 11.02
CA TYR A 313 -16.61 -11.02 11.73
C TYR A 313 -16.21 -9.83 10.87
N TYR A 314 -15.75 -10.05 9.63
CA TYR A 314 -15.40 -8.96 8.71
C TYR A 314 -16.60 -8.17 8.21
N VAL A 315 -17.74 -8.83 7.95
CA VAL A 315 -19.02 -8.16 7.63
C VAL A 315 -19.42 -7.23 8.78
N ALA A 316 -19.31 -7.67 10.03
CA ALA A 316 -19.63 -6.86 11.21
C ALA A 316 -18.71 -5.64 11.34
N ILE A 317 -17.41 -5.79 11.07
CA ILE A 317 -16.45 -4.69 11.05
C ILE A 317 -16.85 -3.65 9.99
N MET A 318 -17.07 -4.08 8.74
CA MET A 318 -17.47 -3.19 7.65
C MET A 318 -18.77 -2.45 7.96
N ALA A 319 -19.79 -3.18 8.40
CA ALA A 319 -21.08 -2.63 8.75
C ALA A 319 -20.98 -1.59 9.88
N GLN A 320 -20.11 -1.83 10.87
CA GLN A 320 -19.92 -0.90 11.97
C GLN A 320 -19.11 0.33 11.54
N ALA A 321 -18.07 0.16 10.73
CA ALA A 321 -17.30 1.27 10.19
C ALA A 321 -18.18 2.23 9.37
N VAL A 322 -19.05 1.70 8.50
CA VAL A 322 -20.05 2.49 7.76
C VAL A 322 -20.96 3.27 8.72
N ARG A 323 -21.52 2.59 9.75
CA ARG A 323 -22.39 3.25 10.74
C ARG A 323 -21.68 4.33 11.55
N ASN A 324 -20.41 4.12 11.90
CA ASN A 324 -19.61 5.10 12.62
C ASN A 324 -19.43 6.36 11.77
N ARG A 325 -19.06 6.20 10.48
CA ARG A 325 -18.95 7.31 9.53
C ARG A 325 -20.25 8.10 9.37
N GLU A 326 -21.38 7.40 9.26
CA GLU A 326 -22.71 8.03 9.17
C GLU A 326 -23.07 8.86 10.41
N LYS A 327 -22.53 8.49 11.58
CA LYS A 327 -22.69 9.24 12.84
C LYS A 327 -21.66 10.36 13.02
N GLY A 328 -20.77 10.58 12.05
CA GLY A 328 -19.71 11.58 12.12
C GLY A 328 -18.43 11.10 12.81
N ASP A 329 -18.39 9.84 13.24
CA ASP A 329 -17.18 9.23 13.77
C ASP A 329 -16.25 8.83 12.62
N SER A 330 -15.12 9.50 12.58
CA SER A 330 -14.15 9.44 11.49
C SER A 330 -12.76 9.06 11.97
N ASP A 331 -12.60 8.67 13.24
CA ASP A 331 -11.32 8.20 13.77
C ASP A 331 -10.90 6.92 13.04
N ALA A 332 -9.73 7.01 12.40
CA ALA A 332 -9.22 6.08 11.41
C ALA A 332 -10.31 5.57 10.47
N ALA A 333 -10.98 6.54 9.81
CA ALA A 333 -12.05 6.30 8.86
C ALA A 333 -13.20 5.44 9.42
N GLY A 334 -13.54 5.63 10.71
CA GLY A 334 -14.66 4.98 11.39
C GLY A 334 -14.39 3.57 11.91
N PHE A 335 -13.18 3.04 11.71
CA PHE A 335 -12.80 1.71 12.19
C PHE A 335 -12.33 1.71 13.64
N TYR A 336 -11.76 2.82 14.12
CA TYR A 336 -11.12 2.84 15.44
C TYR A 336 -12.09 2.56 16.58
N ASN A 337 -13.22 3.27 16.62
CA ASN A 337 -14.18 3.21 17.73
C ASN A 337 -15.16 2.03 17.65
N ILE A 338 -14.84 0.96 16.93
CA ILE A 338 -15.63 -0.26 16.94
C ILE A 338 -15.48 -0.94 18.31
N THR A 339 -16.61 -1.20 18.98
CA THR A 339 -16.63 -1.84 20.30
C THR A 339 -16.87 -3.35 20.21
N THR A 340 -16.46 -4.10 21.24
CA THR A 340 -16.76 -5.53 21.36
C THR A 340 -18.27 -5.75 21.37
N LYS A 341 -19.03 -4.85 22.03
CA LYS A 341 -20.50 -4.89 22.00
C LYS A 341 -21.08 -4.69 20.60
N ASP A 342 -20.51 -3.78 19.80
CA ASP A 342 -20.94 -3.60 18.41
C ASP A 342 -20.71 -4.90 17.61
N LEU A 343 -19.53 -5.50 17.74
CA LEU A 343 -19.21 -6.74 17.03
C LEU A 343 -20.09 -7.91 17.49
N MET A 344 -20.40 -8.02 18.78
CA MET A 344 -21.37 -9.02 19.29
C MET A 344 -22.77 -8.78 18.72
N LYS A 345 -23.27 -7.55 18.78
CA LYS A 345 -24.60 -7.17 18.28
C LYS A 345 -24.76 -7.48 16.79
N ASN A 346 -23.69 -7.25 16.03
CA ASN A 346 -23.64 -7.52 14.59
C ASN A 346 -23.25 -8.98 14.26
N LYS A 347 -23.17 -9.85 15.26
CA LYS A 347 -22.85 -11.29 15.14
C LYS A 347 -21.46 -11.57 14.55
N GLY A 348 -20.56 -10.61 14.61
CA GLY A 348 -19.16 -10.79 14.26
C GLY A 348 -18.35 -11.48 15.36
N LEU A 349 -18.76 -11.31 16.62
CA LEU A 349 -18.17 -12.00 17.77
C LEU A 349 -19.18 -12.89 18.50
N THR A 350 -18.71 -14.06 18.91
CA THR A 350 -19.39 -14.95 19.86
C THR A 350 -18.73 -14.84 21.23
N LEU A 351 -19.51 -14.90 22.31
CA LEU A 351 -18.95 -15.12 23.64
C LEU A 351 -19.06 -16.60 23.98
N ASP A 352 -17.93 -17.29 23.99
CA ASP A 352 -17.86 -18.72 24.30
C ASP A 352 -17.45 -18.92 25.76
N PHE A 353 -18.12 -19.81 26.49
CA PHE A 353 -17.75 -20.16 27.86
C PHE A 353 -18.14 -21.60 28.23
N ASP A 354 -17.45 -22.14 29.22
CA ASP A 354 -17.74 -23.45 29.79
C ASP A 354 -18.72 -23.32 30.96
N CYS A 355 -19.51 -24.37 31.18
CA CYS A 355 -20.35 -24.47 32.36
C CYS A 355 -20.32 -25.86 33.01
N ASP A 356 -20.46 -25.91 34.34
CA ASP A 356 -20.48 -27.14 35.12
C ASP A 356 -21.84 -27.31 35.81
N LEU A 357 -22.69 -28.12 35.18
CA LEU A 357 -24.05 -28.37 35.66
C LEU A 357 -24.08 -29.35 36.84
N THR A 358 -22.98 -30.06 37.14
CA THR A 358 -22.92 -30.97 38.30
C THR A 358 -23.11 -30.23 39.63
N LYS A 359 -22.80 -28.92 39.62
CA LYS A 359 -22.96 -28.02 40.76
C LYS A 359 -24.40 -27.55 40.99
N ILE A 360 -25.32 -27.85 40.06
CA ILE A 360 -26.74 -27.49 40.19
C ILE A 360 -27.42 -28.56 41.05
N LYS A 361 -27.89 -28.17 42.24
CA LYS A 361 -28.72 -29.05 43.09
C LYS A 361 -30.13 -29.13 42.53
N VAL A 362 -30.58 -30.34 42.18
CA VAL A 362 -31.94 -30.64 41.74
C VAL A 362 -32.49 -31.79 42.59
N GLU A 363 -33.62 -31.58 43.26
CA GLU A 363 -34.25 -32.59 44.14
C GLU A 363 -34.95 -33.70 43.33
N ASN A 364 -35.50 -33.37 42.15
CA ASN A 364 -36.07 -34.30 41.19
C ASN A 364 -35.93 -33.73 39.77
N GLY A 365 -35.32 -34.48 38.84
CA GLY A 365 -35.18 -34.09 37.43
C GLY A 365 -33.73 -33.93 36.97
N SER A 366 -33.53 -33.61 35.69
CA SER A 366 -32.20 -33.49 35.09
C SER A 366 -31.64 -32.06 35.28
N PRO A 367 -30.38 -31.90 35.74
CA PRO A 367 -29.71 -30.61 35.88
C PRO A 367 -29.76 -29.76 34.60
N LEU A 368 -29.80 -30.42 33.43
CA LEU A 368 -29.92 -29.77 32.13
C LEU A 368 -31.26 -29.04 31.95
N TYR A 369 -32.38 -29.64 32.35
CA TYR A 369 -33.69 -29.00 32.24
C TYR A 369 -33.81 -27.84 33.23
N ALA A 370 -33.32 -28.02 34.47
CA ALA A 370 -33.29 -26.94 35.45
C ALA A 370 -32.43 -25.76 34.99
N PHE A 371 -31.29 -26.04 34.35
CA PHE A 371 -30.45 -25.02 33.73
C PHE A 371 -31.19 -24.26 32.63
N LYS A 372 -31.82 -25.00 31.70
CA LYS A 372 -32.60 -24.43 30.60
C LYS A 372 -33.70 -23.49 31.09
N GLU A 373 -34.53 -23.96 32.01
CA GLU A 373 -35.67 -23.18 32.52
C GLU A 373 -35.22 -21.90 33.20
N ARG A 374 -34.18 -21.96 34.04
CA ARG A 374 -33.65 -20.78 34.72
C ARG A 374 -33.06 -19.77 33.73
N ILE A 375 -32.25 -20.20 32.77
CA ILE A 375 -31.71 -19.30 31.74
C ILE A 375 -32.83 -18.65 30.93
N LEU A 376 -33.87 -19.40 30.57
CA LEU A 376 -35.04 -18.87 29.85
C LEU A 376 -35.95 -17.96 30.70
N SER A 377 -35.86 -18.04 32.03
CA SER A 377 -36.60 -17.16 32.94
C SER A 377 -36.01 -15.76 33.07
N LEU A 378 -34.77 -15.55 32.60
CA LEU A 378 -34.13 -14.24 32.67
C LEU A 378 -34.92 -13.19 31.87
N PRO A 379 -35.09 -11.97 32.41
CA PRO A 379 -35.72 -10.88 31.68
C PRO A 379 -35.04 -10.59 30.35
N LYS A 380 -35.79 -10.00 29.41
CA LYS A 380 -35.19 -9.41 28.20
C LYS A 380 -34.09 -8.43 28.61
N ASN A 381 -33.03 -8.34 27.80
CA ASN A 381 -31.87 -7.47 28.05
C ASN A 381 -31.04 -7.86 29.29
N SER A 382 -31.20 -9.08 29.79
CA SER A 382 -30.31 -9.59 30.83
C SER A 382 -28.87 -9.72 30.34
N PHE A 383 -28.62 -9.87 29.04
CA PHE A 383 -27.28 -9.89 28.45
C PHE A 383 -27.17 -8.88 27.33
N SER A 384 -25.93 -8.54 26.94
CA SER A 384 -25.66 -7.77 25.72
C SER A 384 -26.18 -8.54 24.50
N ASP A 385 -26.69 -7.84 23.49
CA ASP A 385 -27.10 -8.46 22.23
C ASP A 385 -25.91 -9.18 21.57
N GLY A 386 -26.08 -10.45 21.21
CA GLY A 386 -25.02 -11.23 20.58
C GLY A 386 -25.25 -12.74 20.59
N ILE A 387 -24.22 -13.47 20.20
CA ILE A 387 -24.21 -14.93 20.15
C ILE A 387 -23.39 -15.45 21.34
N TYR A 388 -23.97 -16.38 22.10
CA TYR A 388 -23.32 -17.00 23.24
C TYR A 388 -23.21 -18.50 23.01
N ASN A 389 -21.99 -19.04 23.07
CA ASN A 389 -21.73 -20.47 22.90
C ASN A 389 -21.36 -21.08 24.24
N MET A 390 -22.07 -22.13 24.63
CA MET A 390 -22.00 -22.67 25.97
C MET A 390 -21.62 -24.15 25.90
N SER A 391 -20.50 -24.49 26.54
CA SER A 391 -19.99 -25.86 26.62
C SER A 391 -20.18 -26.37 28.04
N CYS A 392 -21.24 -27.15 28.25
CA CYS A 392 -21.66 -27.55 29.58
C CYS A 392 -21.33 -29.01 29.87
N SER A 393 -20.81 -29.31 31.04
CA SER A 393 -20.59 -30.67 31.54
C SER A 393 -21.65 -31.04 32.58
N TYR A 394 -22.11 -32.29 32.57
CA TYR A 394 -23.09 -32.79 33.54
C TYR A 394 -22.95 -34.29 33.74
N ASP A 395 -23.38 -34.77 34.90
CA ASP A 395 -23.45 -36.21 35.21
C ASP A 395 -24.85 -36.74 34.93
N GLU A 396 -24.94 -37.79 34.12
CA GLU A 396 -26.18 -38.51 33.85
C GLU A 396 -25.97 -39.99 34.18
N ASN A 397 -26.64 -40.48 35.23
CA ASN A 397 -26.54 -41.87 35.68
C ASN A 397 -25.09 -42.34 35.97
N GLY A 398 -24.24 -41.47 36.54
CA GLY A 398 -22.85 -41.78 36.88
C GLY A 398 -21.86 -41.66 35.71
N ILE A 399 -22.30 -41.21 34.53
CA ILE A 399 -21.45 -40.96 33.36
C ILE A 399 -21.34 -39.45 33.13
N LYS A 400 -20.11 -38.94 33.07
CA LYS A 400 -19.82 -37.56 32.65
C LYS A 400 -20.16 -37.36 31.18
N ARG A 401 -21.04 -36.42 30.88
CA ARG A 401 -21.43 -36.03 29.52
C ARG A 401 -21.09 -34.57 29.26
N LYS A 402 -20.72 -34.27 28.01
CA LYS A 402 -20.49 -32.90 27.54
C LYS A 402 -21.59 -32.51 26.54
N LEU A 403 -22.22 -31.38 26.82
CA LEU A 403 -23.22 -30.74 25.97
C LEU A 403 -22.60 -29.51 25.33
N LEU A 404 -22.73 -29.41 24.00
CA LEU A 404 -22.51 -28.16 23.28
C LEU A 404 -23.87 -27.53 23.00
N ALA A 405 -24.12 -26.34 23.54
CA ALA A 405 -25.33 -25.57 23.30
C ALA A 405 -24.96 -24.23 22.65
N HIS A 406 -25.63 -23.91 21.54
CA HIS A 406 -25.56 -22.58 20.93
C HIS A 406 -26.78 -21.78 21.37
N LEU A 407 -26.58 -20.65 22.05
CA LEU A 407 -27.64 -19.76 22.47
C LEU A 407 -27.59 -18.47 21.63
N LEU A 408 -28.50 -18.35 20.66
CA LEU A 408 -28.69 -17.14 19.88
C LEU A 408 -29.61 -16.16 20.64
N LEU A 409 -29.02 -15.17 21.29
CA LEU A 409 -29.74 -14.06 21.92
C LEU A 409 -30.02 -12.97 20.88
N LYS A 410 -31.11 -13.13 20.12
CA LYS A 410 -31.65 -12.06 19.26
C LYS A 410 -32.82 -11.39 19.97
N MET A 411 -32.75 -10.08 20.14
CA MET A 411 -33.88 -9.28 20.56
C MET A 411 -34.90 -9.13 19.41
N VAL A 412 -35.67 -10.19 19.14
CA VAL A 412 -37.08 -10.14 18.70
C VAL A 412 -37.77 -11.31 19.38
N TRP A 413 -38.65 -11.01 20.34
CA TRP A 413 -39.38 -11.95 21.21
C TRP A 413 -40.12 -13.08 20.45
N ASP A 414 -40.44 -12.88 19.17
CA ASP A 414 -41.16 -13.87 18.35
C ASP A 414 -40.31 -15.04 17.84
N THR A 415 -38.98 -14.96 17.96
CA THR A 415 -38.08 -16.04 17.50
C THR A 415 -37.62 -16.95 18.63
N LEU A 416 -37.59 -16.50 19.89
CA LEU A 416 -37.25 -17.34 21.04
C LEU A 416 -38.35 -18.39 21.32
N LYS A 417 -39.63 -18.06 21.11
CA LYS A 417 -40.73 -19.04 21.09
C LYS A 417 -40.74 -19.96 19.86
N ARG A 418 -39.92 -19.66 18.84
CA ARG A 418 -39.76 -20.44 17.60
C ARG A 418 -38.36 -21.03 17.42
N MET A 419 -37.51 -21.05 18.45
CA MET A 419 -36.24 -21.77 18.39
C MET A 419 -36.51 -23.28 18.36
N LYS A 420 -36.57 -23.81 17.13
CA LYS A 420 -36.67 -25.25 16.83
C LYS A 420 -35.31 -25.96 16.87
N SER A 421 -34.23 -25.32 17.29
CA SER A 421 -32.91 -25.95 17.42
C SER A 421 -32.21 -25.56 18.73
N TRP A 422 -32.56 -26.24 19.81
CA TRP A 422 -31.51 -26.77 20.69
C TRP A 422 -30.97 -27.99 19.94
N GLU A 423 -29.88 -27.87 19.17
CA GLU A 423 -29.18 -29.08 18.74
C GLU A 423 -28.37 -29.59 19.93
N ILE A 424 -28.99 -30.48 20.71
CA ILE A 424 -28.28 -31.32 21.67
C ILE A 424 -27.54 -32.37 20.84
N LYS A 425 -26.25 -32.15 20.58
CA LYS A 425 -25.36 -33.20 20.07
C LYS A 425 -24.63 -33.81 21.27
N PRO A 426 -25.08 -34.95 21.81
CA PRO A 426 -24.29 -35.66 22.80
C PRO A 426 -23.01 -36.14 22.13
N ILE A 427 -21.86 -35.69 22.61
CA ILE A 427 -20.57 -36.29 22.24
C ILE A 427 -20.23 -37.26 23.36
N SER A 428 -20.46 -38.56 23.11
CA SER A 428 -19.94 -39.63 23.96
C SER A 428 -18.46 -39.81 23.61
N TYR A 429 -17.57 -39.39 24.50
CA TYR A 429 -16.20 -39.91 24.48
C TYR A 429 -16.24 -41.28 25.16
N PHE A 430 -15.97 -42.34 24.40
CA PHE A 430 -15.59 -43.64 24.94
C PHE A 430 -14.13 -43.60 25.38
#